data_AF-A0A180GL41-F1
#
_entry.id   AF-A0A180GL41-F1
#
_cell.length_a   1.000
_cell.length_b   1.000
_cell.length_c   1.000
_cell.angle_alpha   90.00
_cell.angle_beta   90.00
_cell.angle_gamma   90.00
#
_symmetry.space_group_name_H-M   'P 1'
#
loop_
_entity.id
_entity.type
_entity.pdbx_description
1 polymer ?
#
loop_
_entity_poly.entity_id
_entity_poly.type
_entity_poly.pdbx_seq_one_letter_code
_entity_poly.pdbx_strand_id
1 'polypeptide(L)'
;MSLDDFRWLSDQLRPQLQQDSLQQGDPLSVEAQVAIGLYWLGHGATYVNIGHVFNIGKETADKALGRFVKAVLRVLSNCSVSWPAFDKPKQWASIKDFFKRLHGIPDIVGAIDGTHIPLAVPPHDEWKGYINRKSWASIVFQCLVDGDSNFRNVSGGGPGSMHDTQVFRWSRLGQSLLGYGPLMIPAEAMLIGDAGYPEHVPILVPYPSVATQENKDFN
;
A
#
# COMPACT_ATOMS: atom_id res chain seq x y z
N MET A 1 -17.40 -7.68 6.71
CA MET A 1 -17.92 -7.21 5.41
C MET A 1 -19.40 -7.53 5.37
N SER A 2 -20.26 -6.58 5.00
CA SER A 2 -21.68 -6.86 4.83
C SER A 2 -21.91 -7.65 3.53
N LEU A 3 -23.08 -8.27 3.38
CA LEU A 3 -23.43 -8.95 2.12
C LEU A 3 -23.51 -7.98 0.95
N ASP A 4 -23.94 -6.74 1.20
CA ASP A 4 -24.06 -5.72 0.17
C ASP A 4 -22.69 -5.24 -0.31
N ASP A 5 -21.72 -5.07 0.59
CA ASP A 5 -20.33 -4.76 0.21
C ASP A 5 -19.70 -5.88 -0.62
N PHE A 6 -19.98 -7.14 -0.26
CA PHE A 6 -19.50 -8.30 -0.99
C PHE A 6 -20.06 -8.34 -2.41
N ARG A 7 -21.36 -8.07 -2.58
CA ARG A 7 -22.01 -8.01 -3.89
C ARG A 7 -21.46 -6.85 -4.71
N TRP A 8 -21.34 -5.67 -4.11
CA TRP A 8 -20.74 -4.51 -4.74
C TRP A 8 -19.34 -4.82 -5.26
N LEU A 9 -18.47 -5.40 -4.43
CA LEU A 9 -17.12 -5.78 -4.84
C LEU A 9 -17.15 -6.81 -5.97
N SER A 10 -18.02 -7.82 -5.87
CA SER A 10 -18.18 -8.84 -6.92
C SER A 10 -18.56 -8.21 -8.26
N ASP A 11 -19.47 -7.24 -8.25
CA ASP A 11 -19.90 -6.56 -9.47
C ASP A 11 -18.80 -5.65 -10.05
N GLN A 12 -18.01 -4.98 -9.22
CA GLN A 12 -16.85 -4.21 -9.67
C GLN A 12 -15.79 -5.09 -10.35
N LEU A 13 -15.57 -6.29 -9.83
CA LEU A 13 -14.54 -7.21 -10.33
C LEU A 13 -15.03 -8.14 -11.45
N ARG A 14 -16.35 -8.23 -11.67
CA ARG A 14 -16.98 -9.10 -12.67
C ARG A 14 -16.37 -8.96 -14.07
N PRO A 15 -16.10 -7.76 -14.62
CA PRO A 15 -15.51 -7.62 -15.95
C PRO A 15 -14.12 -8.26 -16.10
N GLN A 16 -13.41 -8.47 -14.99
CA GLN A 16 -12.06 -9.05 -14.97
C GLN A 16 -12.05 -10.53 -14.57
N LEU A 17 -13.04 -10.98 -13.80
CA LEU A 17 -13.09 -12.33 -13.22
C LEU A 17 -14.04 -13.27 -13.95
N GLN A 18 -14.96 -12.74 -14.76
CA GLN A 18 -15.86 -13.56 -15.57
C GLN A 18 -15.03 -14.43 -16.51
N GLN A 19 -15.30 -15.74 -16.49
CA GLN A 19 -14.66 -16.71 -17.36
C GLN A 19 -15.70 -17.30 -18.29
N ASP A 20 -15.31 -17.53 -19.55
CA ASP A 20 -16.13 -18.27 -20.48
C ASP A 20 -16.11 -19.76 -20.13
N SER A 21 -17.25 -20.42 -20.29
CA SER A 21 -17.33 -21.87 -20.12
C SER A 21 -16.50 -22.53 -21.23
N LEU A 22 -15.46 -23.25 -20.82
CA LEU A 22 -14.71 -24.12 -21.72
C LEU A 22 -15.39 -25.49 -21.74
N GLN A 23 -15.23 -26.26 -22.82
CA GLN A 23 -15.81 -27.61 -22.95
C GLN A 23 -15.33 -28.62 -21.86
N GLN A 24 -14.48 -28.20 -20.93
CA GLN A 24 -13.95 -28.97 -19.80
C GLN A 24 -14.31 -28.29 -18.46
N GLY A 25 -15.51 -28.57 -17.97
CA GLY A 25 -15.97 -28.18 -16.64
C GLY A 25 -16.39 -26.71 -16.49
N ASP A 26 -17.24 -26.46 -15.50
CA ASP A 26 -17.73 -25.11 -15.23
C ASP A 26 -16.66 -24.27 -14.52
N PRO A 27 -16.39 -23.04 -15.00
CA PRO A 27 -15.47 -22.15 -14.33
C PRO A 27 -16.02 -21.71 -12.97
N LEU A 28 -15.12 -21.28 -12.08
CA LEU A 28 -15.55 -20.67 -10.81
C LEU A 28 -16.33 -19.39 -11.08
N SER A 29 -17.46 -19.25 -10.37
CA SER A 29 -18.21 -18.00 -10.38
C SER A 29 -17.35 -16.83 -9.88
N VAL A 30 -17.73 -15.62 -10.26
CA VAL A 30 -17.05 -14.40 -9.80
C VAL A 30 -17.11 -14.30 -8.27
N GLU A 31 -18.26 -14.59 -7.69
CA GLU A 31 -18.49 -14.57 -6.25
C GLU A 31 -17.60 -15.58 -5.53
N ALA A 32 -17.42 -16.79 -6.08
CA ALA A 32 -16.50 -17.77 -5.52
C ALA A 32 -15.05 -17.28 -5.55
N GLN A 33 -14.61 -16.68 -6.67
CA GLN A 33 -13.26 -16.11 -6.78
C GLN A 33 -13.04 -14.95 -5.80
N VAL A 34 -14.04 -14.08 -5.61
CA VAL A 34 -13.99 -12.99 -4.63
C VAL A 34 -13.96 -13.52 -3.20
N ALA A 35 -14.79 -14.52 -2.88
CA ALA A 35 -14.81 -15.14 -1.56
C ALA A 35 -13.46 -15.80 -1.22
N ILE A 36 -12.86 -16.51 -2.17
CA ILE A 36 -11.51 -17.08 -2.03
C ILE A 36 -10.48 -15.98 -1.74
N GLY A 37 -10.52 -14.89 -2.52
CA GLY A 37 -9.62 -13.74 -2.36
C GLY A 37 -9.74 -13.07 -0.99
N LEU A 38 -10.96 -12.81 -0.54
CA LEU A 38 -11.24 -12.22 0.77
C LEU A 38 -10.87 -13.15 1.92
N TYR A 39 -11.13 -14.46 1.76
CA TYR A 39 -10.73 -15.45 2.75
C TYR A 39 -9.21 -15.48 2.93
N TRP A 40 -8.46 -15.42 1.82
CA TRP A 40 -7.01 -15.34 1.85
C TRP A 40 -6.52 -14.05 2.51
N LEU A 41 -7.06 -12.89 2.15
CA LEU A 41 -6.69 -11.60 2.75
C LEU A 41 -6.97 -11.54 4.25
N GLY A 42 -8.08 -12.14 4.70
CA GLY A 42 -8.47 -12.13 6.11
C GLY A 42 -7.69 -13.10 7.01
N HIS A 43 -7.21 -14.22 6.46
CA HIS A 43 -6.63 -15.31 7.27
C HIS A 43 -5.16 -15.62 6.96
N GLY A 44 -4.60 -15.15 5.84
CA GLY A 44 -3.27 -15.56 5.39
C GLY A 44 -3.17 -17.07 5.12
N ALA A 45 -4.28 -17.71 4.74
CA ALA A 45 -4.37 -19.16 4.61
C ALA A 45 -3.54 -19.71 3.43
N THR A 46 -3.06 -20.95 3.55
CA THR A 46 -2.41 -21.65 2.45
C THR A 46 -3.41 -22.06 1.37
N TYR A 47 -2.94 -22.26 0.13
CA TYR A 47 -3.79 -22.71 -0.97
C TYR A 47 -4.43 -24.09 -0.74
N VAL A 48 -3.78 -24.94 0.06
CA VAL A 48 -4.33 -26.23 0.47
C VAL A 48 -5.54 -26.02 1.39
N ASN A 49 -5.42 -25.15 2.39
CA ASN A 49 -6.53 -24.84 3.30
C ASN A 49 -7.69 -24.18 2.56
N ILE A 50 -7.41 -23.26 1.64
CA ILE A 50 -8.44 -22.67 0.77
C ILE A 50 -9.14 -23.76 -0.06
N GLY A 51 -8.38 -24.68 -0.65
CA GLY A 51 -8.93 -25.83 -1.37
C GLY A 51 -9.89 -26.65 -0.54
N HIS A 52 -9.55 -26.95 0.71
CA HIS A 52 -10.44 -27.67 1.63
C HIS A 52 -11.70 -26.89 1.98
N VAL A 53 -11.59 -25.59 2.29
CA VAL A 53 -12.74 -24.75 2.69
C VAL A 53 -13.75 -24.57 1.55
N PHE A 54 -13.25 -24.37 0.32
CA PHE A 54 -14.08 -24.12 -0.85
C PHE A 54 -14.37 -25.39 -1.68
N ASN A 55 -13.88 -26.55 -1.24
CA ASN A 55 -13.99 -27.84 -1.93
C ASN A 55 -13.48 -27.78 -3.40
N ILE A 56 -12.28 -27.23 -3.59
CA ILE A 56 -11.62 -27.08 -4.89
C ILE A 56 -10.18 -27.60 -4.85
N GLY A 57 -9.62 -27.90 -6.02
CA GLY A 57 -8.20 -28.23 -6.13
C GLY A 57 -7.29 -27.06 -5.74
N LYS A 58 -6.15 -27.36 -5.11
CA LYS A 58 -5.10 -26.39 -4.74
C LYS A 58 -4.74 -25.46 -5.91
N GLU A 59 -4.52 -26.03 -7.10
CA GLU A 59 -4.17 -25.27 -8.31
C GLU A 59 -5.30 -24.33 -8.76
N THR A 60 -6.56 -24.72 -8.53
CA THR A 60 -7.72 -23.87 -8.79
C THR A 60 -7.76 -22.70 -7.81
N ALA A 61 -7.47 -22.94 -6.53
CA ALA A 61 -7.37 -21.91 -5.51
C ALA A 61 -6.26 -20.89 -5.82
N ASP A 62 -5.06 -21.35 -6.17
CA ASP A 62 -3.93 -20.49 -6.55
C ASP A 62 -4.27 -19.62 -7.77
N LYS A 63 -4.79 -20.22 -8.84
CA LYS A 63 -5.21 -19.49 -10.04
C LYS A 63 -6.32 -18.49 -9.76
N ALA A 64 -7.32 -18.86 -8.94
CA ALA A 64 -8.42 -17.98 -8.56
C ALA A 64 -7.92 -16.78 -7.77
N LEU A 65 -7.04 -17.00 -6.78
CA LEU A 65 -6.44 -15.92 -6.02
C LEU A 65 -5.59 -15.00 -6.90
N GLY A 66 -4.76 -15.57 -7.79
CA GLY A 66 -3.96 -14.80 -8.72
C GLY A 66 -4.82 -13.91 -9.65
N ARG A 67 -5.97 -14.41 -10.12
CA ARG A 67 -6.94 -13.61 -10.88
C ARG A 67 -7.58 -12.52 -10.01
N PHE A 68 -8.01 -12.86 -8.80
CA PHE A 68 -8.60 -11.92 -7.85
C PHE A 68 -7.65 -10.74 -7.56
N VAL A 69 -6.40 -11.01 -7.18
CA VAL A 69 -5.41 -9.96 -6.87
C VAL A 69 -5.17 -9.06 -8.08
N LYS A 70 -5.00 -9.64 -9.28
CA LYS A 70 -4.83 -8.87 -10.51
C LYS A 70 -6.05 -8.00 -10.84
N ALA A 71 -7.26 -8.53 -10.65
CA ALA A 71 -8.50 -7.80 -10.86
C ALA A 71 -8.63 -6.61 -9.88
N VAL A 72 -8.38 -6.84 -8.59
CA VAL A 72 -8.37 -5.80 -7.55
C VAL A 72 -7.35 -4.71 -7.88
N LEU A 73 -6.11 -5.08 -8.20
CA LEU A 73 -5.07 -4.12 -8.56
C LEU A 73 -5.42 -3.34 -9.83
N ARG A 74 -6.12 -3.93 -10.80
CA ARG A 74 -6.51 -3.23 -12.04
C ARG A 74 -7.69 -2.27 -11.82
N VAL A 75 -8.69 -2.68 -11.06
CA VAL A 75 -9.96 -1.95 -10.91
C VAL A 75 -9.87 -0.92 -9.78
N LEU A 76 -9.29 -1.29 -8.64
CA LEU A 76 -9.37 -0.49 -7.41
C LEU A 76 -8.12 0.33 -7.12
N SER A 77 -6.94 -0.01 -7.64
CA SER A 77 -5.70 0.71 -7.28
C SER A 77 -5.77 2.21 -7.58
N ASN A 78 -6.28 2.58 -8.75
CA ASN A 78 -6.37 3.97 -9.19
C ASN A 78 -7.38 4.79 -8.38
N CYS A 79 -8.38 4.15 -7.78
CA CYS A 79 -9.41 4.83 -7.00
C CYS A 79 -9.07 4.87 -5.50
N SER A 80 -8.52 3.78 -4.98
CA SER A 80 -8.28 3.60 -3.54
C SER A 80 -6.95 4.18 -3.06
N VAL A 81 -5.92 4.24 -3.92
CA VAL A 81 -4.62 4.82 -3.59
C VAL A 81 -4.38 6.05 -4.46
N SER A 82 -5.04 7.14 -4.08
CA SER A 82 -4.96 8.40 -4.84
C SER A 82 -4.99 9.62 -3.94
N TRP A 83 -4.32 10.67 -4.42
CA TRP A 83 -4.43 12.01 -3.88
C TRP A 83 -5.74 12.66 -4.31
N PRO A 84 -6.30 13.57 -3.49
CA PRO A 84 -7.29 14.51 -3.99
C PRO A 84 -6.78 15.24 -5.22
N ALA A 85 -7.67 15.53 -6.17
CA ALA A 85 -7.30 16.35 -7.31
C ALA A 85 -6.91 17.78 -6.86
N PHE A 86 -5.94 18.40 -7.54
CA PHE A 86 -5.43 19.72 -7.18
C PHE A 86 -6.49 20.82 -7.25
N ASP A 87 -7.51 20.65 -8.09
CA ASP A 87 -8.66 21.55 -8.23
C ASP A 87 -9.69 21.42 -7.09
N LYS A 88 -9.43 20.55 -6.10
CA LYS A 88 -10.29 20.33 -4.92
C LYS A 88 -9.64 20.85 -3.63
N PRO A 89 -9.48 22.18 -3.45
CA PRO A 89 -8.79 22.76 -2.29
C PRO A 89 -9.46 22.40 -0.96
N LYS A 90 -10.79 22.21 -0.94
CA LYS A 90 -11.52 21.79 0.27
C LYS A 90 -11.11 20.41 0.77
N GLN A 91 -10.77 19.48 -0.13
CA GLN A 91 -10.33 18.14 0.26
C GLN A 91 -8.93 18.20 0.88
N TRP A 92 -8.02 18.95 0.27
CA TRP A 92 -6.69 19.21 0.84
C TRP A 92 -6.76 19.91 2.19
N ALA A 93 -7.61 20.92 2.33
CA ALA A 93 -7.83 21.61 3.60
C ALA A 93 -8.33 20.65 4.69
N SER A 94 -9.27 19.76 4.37
CA SER A 94 -9.76 18.75 5.31
C SER A 94 -8.66 17.81 5.82
N ILE A 95 -7.73 17.40 4.94
CA ILE A 95 -6.60 16.55 5.34
C ILE A 95 -5.66 17.34 6.27
N LYS A 96 -5.31 18.58 5.92
CA LYS A 96 -4.45 19.44 6.75
C LYS A 96 -5.07 19.71 8.13
N ASP A 97 -6.38 19.94 8.18
CA ASP A 97 -7.11 20.20 9.41
C ASP A 97 -7.11 19.01 10.36
N PHE A 98 -6.95 17.78 9.87
CA PHE A 98 -6.77 16.60 10.74
C PHE A 98 -5.47 16.72 11.55
N PHE A 99 -4.34 16.86 10.88
CA PHE A 99 -3.03 16.92 11.53
C PHE A 99 -2.89 18.16 12.41
N LYS A 100 -3.43 19.29 11.96
CA LYS A 100 -3.45 20.53 12.75
C LYS A 100 -4.25 20.38 14.04
N ARG A 101 -5.43 19.73 14.00
CA ARG A 101 -6.25 19.55 15.22
C ARG A 101 -5.66 18.52 16.17
N LEU A 102 -5.07 17.44 15.65
CA LEU A 102 -4.58 16.35 16.48
C LEU A 102 -3.19 16.63 17.06
N HIS A 103 -2.31 17.26 16.29
CA HIS A 103 -0.90 17.44 16.63
C HIS A 103 -0.43 18.92 16.63
N GLY A 104 -1.28 19.87 16.23
CA GLY A 104 -0.91 21.28 16.18
C GLY A 104 -0.05 21.67 14.96
N ILE A 105 0.33 20.72 14.11
CA ILE A 105 1.22 20.95 12.97
C ILE A 105 0.40 21.31 11.72
N PRO A 106 0.52 22.54 11.18
CA PRO A 106 -0.20 22.95 9.98
C PRO A 106 0.38 22.30 8.72
N ASP A 107 -0.39 22.35 7.63
CA ASP A 107 0.02 21.99 6.26
C ASP A 107 0.47 20.55 6.00
N ILE A 108 0.37 19.66 6.99
CA ILE A 108 0.65 18.23 6.82
C ILE A 108 -0.47 17.57 6.02
N VAL A 109 -0.12 16.83 4.97
CA VAL A 109 -1.07 16.08 4.14
C VAL A 109 -0.92 14.56 4.23
N GLY A 110 0.04 14.08 5.01
CA GLY A 110 0.15 12.66 5.33
C GLY A 110 1.43 12.28 6.06
N ALA A 111 1.42 11.06 6.57
CA ALA A 111 2.57 10.41 7.19
C ALA A 111 3.14 9.36 6.25
N ILE A 112 4.46 9.35 6.06
CA ILE A 112 5.19 8.45 5.18
C ILE A 112 6.12 7.53 5.98
N ASP A 113 6.07 6.22 5.70
CA ASP A 113 6.93 5.26 6.37
C ASP A 113 7.24 4.04 5.48
N GLY A 114 8.34 3.36 5.79
CA GLY A 114 8.75 2.11 5.18
C GLY A 114 8.13 0.90 5.91
N THR A 115 7.66 -0.07 5.13
CA THR A 115 7.15 -1.35 5.64
C THR A 115 7.76 -2.52 4.87
N HIS A 116 7.97 -3.62 5.57
CA HIS A 116 8.51 -4.85 4.99
C HIS A 116 7.43 -5.91 4.88
N ILE A 117 7.25 -6.45 3.69
CA ILE A 117 6.36 -7.58 3.41
C ILE A 117 7.19 -8.87 3.43
N PRO A 118 6.85 -9.87 4.27
CA PRO A 118 7.56 -11.14 4.33
C PRO A 118 7.62 -11.84 2.97
N LEU A 119 8.82 -12.32 2.65
CA LEU A 119 9.07 -13.11 1.45
C LEU A 119 9.39 -14.54 1.86
N ALA A 120 8.46 -15.46 1.59
CA ALA A 120 8.59 -16.86 2.01
C ALA A 120 9.81 -17.55 1.38
N VAL A 121 10.09 -17.24 0.11
CA VAL A 121 11.23 -17.79 -0.64
C VAL A 121 11.90 -16.64 -1.42
N PRO A 122 13.09 -16.18 -1.01
CA PRO A 122 13.83 -15.17 -1.75
C PRO A 122 14.45 -15.76 -3.05
N PRO A 123 14.78 -14.92 -4.05
CA PRO A 123 15.47 -15.37 -5.26
C PRO A 123 16.80 -16.05 -4.92
N HIS A 124 17.09 -17.18 -5.58
CA HIS A 124 18.20 -18.06 -5.22
C HIS A 124 19.58 -17.35 -5.26
N ASP A 125 19.83 -16.56 -6.30
CA ASP A 125 21.16 -15.96 -6.52
C ASP A 125 21.33 -14.61 -5.81
N GLU A 126 20.23 -13.93 -5.46
CA GLU A 126 20.22 -12.58 -4.88
C GLU A 126 19.63 -12.54 -3.46
N TRP A 127 19.46 -13.68 -2.80
CA TRP A 127 18.70 -13.80 -1.55
C TRP A 127 19.17 -12.86 -0.44
N LYS A 128 20.48 -12.56 -0.39
CA LYS A 128 21.07 -11.64 0.59
C LYS A 128 20.48 -10.23 0.50
N GLY A 129 20.15 -9.76 -0.69
CA GLY A 129 19.50 -8.46 -0.88
C GLY A 129 18.10 -8.40 -0.27
N TYR A 130 17.44 -9.53 -0.07
CA TYR A 130 16.10 -9.58 0.51
C TYR A 130 16.13 -9.65 2.03
N ILE A 131 17.28 -9.84 2.66
CA ILE A 131 17.41 -9.84 4.13
C ILE A 131 17.40 -8.39 4.63
N ASN A 132 16.39 -8.05 5.43
CA ASN A 132 16.28 -6.71 6.01
C ASN A 132 17.13 -6.53 7.27
N ARG A 133 17.11 -5.31 7.82
CA ARG A 133 17.81 -4.94 9.07
C ARG A 133 17.42 -5.76 10.31
N LYS A 134 16.30 -6.49 10.25
CA LYS A 134 15.80 -7.38 11.31
C LYS A 134 16.13 -8.86 11.02
N SER A 135 16.99 -9.14 10.04
CA SER A 135 17.49 -10.47 9.70
C SER A 135 16.43 -11.46 9.18
N TRP A 136 15.39 -10.97 8.48
CA TRP A 136 14.42 -11.82 7.76
C TRP A 136 14.20 -11.37 6.32
N ALA A 137 13.78 -12.31 5.46
CA ALA A 137 13.58 -12.10 4.03
C ALA A 137 12.30 -11.30 3.76
N SER A 138 12.41 -10.20 3.01
CA SER A 138 11.30 -9.29 2.75
C SER A 138 11.44 -8.50 1.46
N ILE A 139 10.31 -7.94 1.02
CA ILE A 139 10.22 -6.89 0.01
C ILE A 139 9.87 -5.59 0.74
N VAL A 140 10.57 -4.49 0.42
CA VAL A 140 10.28 -3.19 1.03
C VAL A 140 9.27 -2.39 0.21
N PHE A 141 8.36 -1.75 0.93
CA PHE A 141 7.40 -0.77 0.41
C PHE A 141 7.45 0.50 1.25
N GLN A 142 7.22 1.63 0.61
CA GLN A 142 6.95 2.91 1.21
C GLN A 142 5.46 3.18 1.06
N CYS A 143 4.81 3.49 2.17
CA CYS A 143 3.41 3.82 2.23
C CYS A 143 3.24 5.23 2.78
N LEU A 144 2.26 5.94 2.24
CA LEU A 144 1.84 7.24 2.73
C LEU A 144 0.36 7.18 3.04
N VAL A 145 -0.01 7.56 4.26
CA VAL A 145 -1.39 7.61 4.73
C VAL A 145 -1.78 9.03 5.14
N ASP A 146 -3.04 9.39 4.94
CA ASP A 146 -3.59 10.62 5.49
C ASP A 146 -4.10 10.43 6.93
N GLY A 147 -4.66 11.50 7.51
CA GLY A 147 -5.21 11.48 8.85
C GLY A 147 -6.35 10.48 9.08
N ASP A 148 -7.12 10.20 8.03
CA ASP A 148 -8.22 9.23 8.06
C ASP A 148 -7.73 7.79 7.78
N SER A 149 -6.41 7.55 7.84
CA SER A 149 -5.76 6.27 7.56
C SER A 149 -5.97 5.74 6.12
N ASN A 150 -6.27 6.62 5.17
CA ASN A 150 -6.35 6.25 3.77
C ASN A 150 -4.96 6.25 3.15
N PHE A 151 -4.61 5.17 2.44
CA PHE A 151 -3.40 5.15 1.61
C PHE A 151 -3.53 6.17 0.48
N ARG A 152 -2.61 7.13 0.41
CA ARG A 152 -2.53 8.14 -0.66
C ARG A 152 -1.39 7.86 -1.63
N ASN A 153 -0.35 7.17 -1.18
CA ASN A 153 0.72 6.71 -2.03
C ASN A 153 1.27 5.36 -1.53
N VAL A 154 1.59 4.47 -2.46
CA VAL A 154 2.34 3.25 -2.19
C VAL A 154 3.37 3.10 -3.31
N SER A 155 4.63 2.90 -2.93
CA SER A 155 5.75 2.70 -3.87
C SER A 155 6.72 1.67 -3.28
N GLY A 156 7.40 0.90 -4.11
CA GLY A 156 8.35 -0.10 -3.61
C GLY A 156 8.40 -1.32 -4.51
N GLY A 157 8.56 -2.49 -3.91
CA GLY A 157 8.81 -3.75 -4.63
C GLY A 157 10.29 -4.10 -4.75
N GLY A 158 11.15 -3.39 -4.01
CA GLY A 158 12.60 -3.64 -3.98
C GLY A 158 13.03 -4.65 -2.91
N PRO A 159 14.30 -5.09 -2.93
CA PRO A 159 14.84 -6.00 -1.93
C PRO A 159 14.76 -5.43 -0.50
N GLY A 160 14.51 -6.29 0.48
CA GLY A 160 14.36 -5.91 1.89
C GLY A 160 15.58 -5.25 2.55
N SER A 161 16.76 -5.29 1.95
CA SER A 161 17.93 -4.56 2.43
C SER A 161 17.93 -3.07 2.04
N MET A 162 17.07 -2.64 1.12
CA MET A 162 16.97 -1.25 0.70
C MET A 162 16.52 -0.36 1.86
N HIS A 163 17.19 0.79 2.00
CA HIS A 163 16.82 1.82 2.98
C HIS A 163 15.61 2.63 2.49
N ASP A 164 14.85 3.19 3.43
CA ASP A 164 13.67 4.03 3.15
C ASP A 164 14.02 5.23 2.24
N THR A 165 15.19 5.82 2.45
CA THR A 165 15.73 6.88 1.57
C THR A 165 15.89 6.44 0.11
N GLN A 166 16.30 5.19 -0.13
CA GLN A 166 16.47 4.66 -1.48
C GLN A 166 15.11 4.44 -2.15
N VAL A 167 14.17 3.84 -1.42
CA VAL A 167 12.79 3.65 -1.90
C VAL A 167 12.14 5.00 -2.21
N PHE A 168 12.31 5.98 -1.34
CA PHE A 168 11.85 7.35 -1.53
C PHE A 168 12.42 7.96 -2.81
N ARG A 169 13.75 7.95 -2.98
CA ARG A 169 14.39 8.53 -4.16
C ARG A 169 13.93 7.90 -5.47
N TRP A 170 13.56 6.63 -5.47
CA TRP A 170 13.04 5.96 -6.68
C TRP A 170 11.54 6.09 -6.87
N SER A 171 10.79 6.50 -5.83
CA SER A 171 9.34 6.64 -5.91
C SER A 171 8.94 7.87 -6.73
N ARG A 172 7.77 7.82 -7.37
CA ARG A 172 7.20 8.98 -8.06
C ARG A 172 7.00 10.16 -7.10
N LEU A 173 6.64 9.87 -5.85
CA LEU A 173 6.49 10.86 -4.80
C LEU A 173 7.84 11.52 -4.48
N GLY A 174 8.90 10.75 -4.28
CA GLY A 174 10.21 11.34 -4.02
C GLY A 174 10.76 12.13 -5.20
N GLN A 175 10.57 11.66 -6.43
CA GLN A 175 10.92 12.43 -7.64
C GLN A 175 10.15 13.76 -7.72
N SER A 176 8.87 13.76 -7.35
CA SER A 176 8.05 14.97 -7.25
C SER A 176 8.59 15.95 -6.19
N LEU A 177 8.83 15.46 -4.97
CA LEU A 177 9.30 16.29 -3.85
C LEU A 177 10.74 16.80 -4.00
N LEU A 178 11.56 16.10 -4.79
CA LEU A 178 12.91 16.54 -5.16
C LEU A 178 12.92 17.51 -6.35
N GLY A 179 11.76 17.80 -6.95
CA GLY A 179 11.64 18.72 -8.09
C GLY A 179 12.00 18.13 -9.46
N TYR A 180 12.15 16.80 -9.56
CA TYR A 180 12.44 16.11 -10.82
C TYR A 180 11.18 15.63 -11.56
N GLY A 181 10.01 15.73 -10.95
CA GLY A 181 8.74 15.26 -11.49
C GLY A 181 7.58 16.24 -11.29
N PRO A 182 6.38 15.92 -11.82
CA PRO A 182 5.18 16.72 -11.59
C PRO A 182 4.82 16.74 -10.11
N LEU A 183 4.23 17.85 -9.63
CA LEU A 183 3.77 17.97 -8.25
C LEU A 183 2.71 16.89 -7.94
N MET A 184 2.90 16.18 -6.83
CA MET A 184 1.97 15.18 -6.32
C MET A 184 1.17 15.66 -5.09
N ILE A 185 1.68 16.68 -4.40
CA ILE A 185 1.02 17.38 -3.30
C ILE A 185 1.06 18.90 -3.55
N PRO A 186 0.19 19.71 -2.92
CA PRO A 186 0.24 21.17 -2.99
C PRO A 186 1.62 21.70 -2.58
N ALA A 187 2.04 22.81 -3.19
CA ALA A 187 3.39 23.35 -3.00
C ALA A 187 3.66 23.79 -1.54
N GLU A 188 2.61 24.20 -0.84
CA GLU A 188 2.65 24.59 0.56
C GLU A 188 2.44 23.42 1.53
N ALA A 189 2.13 22.22 1.02
CA ALA A 189 1.92 21.05 1.84
C ALA A 189 3.23 20.34 2.20
N MET A 190 3.23 19.70 3.36
CA MET A 190 4.35 18.89 3.86
C MET A 190 3.87 17.49 4.25
N LEU A 191 4.82 16.57 4.38
CA LEU A 191 4.62 15.24 4.96
C LEU A 191 5.31 15.15 6.32
N ILE A 192 5.00 14.12 7.10
CA ILE A 192 5.79 13.71 8.26
C ILE A 192 6.40 12.35 7.97
N GLY A 193 7.68 12.15 8.27
CA GLY A 193 8.37 10.87 8.12
C GLY A 193 9.33 10.60 9.28
N ASP A 194 9.93 9.41 9.29
CA ASP A 194 10.96 9.07 10.28
C ASP A 194 12.34 9.68 9.92
N ALA A 195 13.32 9.49 10.80
CA ALA A 195 14.68 9.99 10.59
C ALA A 195 15.42 9.33 9.41
N GLY A 196 14.82 8.33 8.75
CA GLY A 196 15.34 7.73 7.51
C GLY A 196 15.08 8.57 6.26
N TYR A 197 14.25 9.61 6.35
CA TYR A 197 13.94 10.49 5.23
C TYR A 197 14.90 11.69 5.13
N PRO A 198 15.12 12.24 3.91
CA PRO A 198 16.02 13.38 3.74
C PRO A 198 15.53 14.63 4.47
N GLU A 199 16.44 15.30 5.18
CA GLU A 199 16.31 16.70 5.57
C GLU A 199 16.42 17.55 4.27
N HIS A 200 15.64 18.62 4.11
CA HIS A 200 15.55 19.47 2.89
C HIS A 200 14.60 19.02 1.76
N VAL A 201 13.67 18.12 2.02
CA VAL A 201 12.46 17.97 1.20
C VAL A 201 11.23 18.42 2.01
N PRO A 202 10.03 18.57 1.40
CA PRO A 202 8.77 18.82 2.11
C PRO A 202 8.33 17.65 3.02
N ILE A 203 9.24 17.12 3.83
CA ILE A 203 9.04 16.06 4.83
C ILE A 203 9.63 16.58 6.13
N LEU A 204 8.78 16.66 7.14
CA LEU A 204 9.14 16.95 8.51
C LEU A 204 9.62 15.66 9.16
N VAL A 205 10.84 15.68 9.70
CA VAL A 205 11.49 14.54 10.37
C VAL A 205 11.89 14.91 11.81
N PRO A 206 12.00 13.94 12.72
CA PRO A 206 12.47 14.18 14.09
C PRO A 206 13.85 14.83 14.14
N TYR A 207 14.12 15.61 15.19
CA TYR A 207 15.46 16.13 15.45
C TYR A 207 16.46 14.98 15.67
N PRO A 208 17.61 14.97 14.98
CA PRO A 208 18.63 13.92 15.14
C PRO A 208 19.19 13.82 16.56
N SER A 209 19.19 14.94 17.29
CA SER A 209 19.58 15.01 18.69
C SER A 209 18.59 15.84 19.50
N VAL A 210 18.21 15.29 20.65
CA VAL A 210 17.35 15.98 21.62
C VAL A 210 18.25 16.84 22.50
N ALA A 211 18.53 18.06 22.03
CA ALA A 211 19.36 19.02 22.75
C ALA A 211 18.55 19.89 23.74
N THR A 212 17.25 20.07 23.49
CA THR A 212 16.35 20.91 24.27
C THR A 212 15.07 20.14 24.64
N GLN A 213 14.33 20.65 25.62
CA GLN A 213 13.00 20.11 25.95
C GLN A 213 12.03 20.27 24.76
N GLU A 214 12.15 21.36 24.01
CA GLU A 214 11.36 21.58 22.79
C GLU A 214 11.64 20.51 21.72
N ASN A 215 12.91 20.13 21.50
CA ASN A 215 13.24 19.01 20.61
C ASN A 215 12.64 17.69 21.11
N LYS A 216 12.53 17.53 22.43
CA LYS A 216 11.96 16.34 23.06
C LYS A 216 10.44 16.29 22.93
N ASP A 217 9.78 17.44 23.04
CA ASP A 217 8.32 17.54 22.93
C ASP A 217 7.86 17.44 21.47
N PHE A 218 8.75 17.81 20.53
CA PHE A 218 8.52 17.64 19.10
C PHE A 218 8.70 16.19 18.61
N ASN A 219 9.75 15.51 19.09
CA ASN A 219 10.07 14.11 18.73
C ASN A 219 9.09 13.10 19.34
#